data_AF-A0A5C1APD1-F1
#
_entry.id   AF-A0A5C1APD1-F1
#
_cell.length_a   1.000
_cell.length_b   1.000
_cell.length_c   1.000
_cell.angle_alpha   90.00
_cell.angle_beta   90.00
_cell.angle_gamma   90.00
#
_symmetry.space_group_name_H-M   'P 1'
#
loop_
_entity.id
_entity.type
_entity.pdbx_description
1 polymer ?
#
loop_
_entity_poly.entity_id
_entity_poly.type
_entity_poly.pdbx_seq_one_letter_code
_entity_poly.pdbx_strand_id
1 'polypeptide(L)'
;MNDTIPPNDDDGDPGRHGRPTKLTDALFRAFVDLLLRGSFRSTACGELGVAPATFRRWLRNGKAYPEGIYADFRRAVAAAESRAEHQMVARIVAAAAEDWQAAAWLLERKYPHRYGELGELKREVRELEKKMRDLGLDPPKSDEAEDDEPTG
;
A
#
# COMPACT_ATOMS: atom_id res chain seq x y z
N MET A 1 25.12 -16.28 -20.07
CA MET A 1 24.12 -15.66 -20.97
C MET A 1 23.72 -14.37 -20.30
N ASN A 2 24.22 -13.23 -20.80
CA ASN A 2 23.95 -11.92 -20.20
C ASN A 2 22.64 -11.41 -20.80
N ASP A 3 21.51 -11.76 -20.20
CA ASP A 3 20.18 -11.31 -20.61
C ASP A 3 20.04 -9.82 -20.32
N THR A 4 20.62 -9.02 -21.20
CA THR A 4 20.50 -7.56 -21.16
C THR A 4 19.13 -7.23 -21.73
N ILE A 5 18.18 -6.89 -20.85
CA ILE A 5 16.86 -6.42 -21.24
C ILE A 5 17.06 -5.20 -22.16
N PRO A 6 16.50 -5.19 -23.37
CA PRO A 6 16.67 -4.08 -24.30
C PRO A 6 16.10 -2.78 -23.69
N PRO A 7 16.71 -1.62 -23.97
CA PRO A 7 16.19 -0.34 -23.49
C PRO A 7 14.78 -0.10 -24.02
N ASN A 8 13.92 0.54 -23.23
CA ASN A 8 12.55 0.82 -23.63
C ASN A 8 12.54 1.89 -24.75
N ASP A 9 11.81 1.63 -25.83
CA ASP A 9 11.73 2.50 -27.02
C ASP A 9 11.26 3.94 -26.68
N ASP A 10 10.51 4.08 -25.59
CA ASP A 10 9.94 5.33 -25.08
C ASP A 10 10.87 6.08 -24.10
N ASP A 11 12.09 5.60 -23.82
CA ASP A 11 13.01 6.19 -22.82
C ASP A 11 13.81 7.39 -23.32
N GLY A 12 13.90 7.61 -24.64
CA GLY A 12 14.64 8.73 -25.21
C GLY A 12 16.13 8.75 -24.79
N ASP A 13 17.00 8.15 -25.59
CA ASP A 13 18.45 8.24 -25.41
C ASP A 13 18.92 9.71 -25.34
N PRO A 14 19.60 10.17 -24.28
CA PRO A 14 20.06 11.56 -24.14
C PRO A 14 20.99 12.02 -25.28
N GLY A 15 21.55 11.09 -26.06
CA GLY A 15 22.39 11.37 -27.24
C GLY A 15 21.69 11.33 -28.60
N ARG A 16 20.40 10.94 -28.67
CA ARG A 16 19.65 10.82 -29.95
C ARG A 16 18.45 11.75 -29.91
N HIS A 17 18.30 12.60 -30.92
CA HIS A 17 17.13 13.46 -31.13
C HIS A 17 15.86 12.65 -31.49
N GLY A 18 15.45 11.73 -30.61
CA GLY A 18 14.18 11.03 -30.66
C GLY A 18 13.05 11.86 -30.04
N ARG A 19 11.81 11.43 -30.29
CA ARG A 19 10.61 12.07 -29.74
C ARG A 19 10.72 12.14 -28.20
N PRO A 20 10.63 13.32 -27.58
CA PRO A 20 10.78 13.45 -26.14
C PRO A 20 9.75 12.58 -25.41
N THR A 21 10.18 11.97 -24.31
CA THR A 21 9.32 11.15 -23.46
C THR A 21 8.14 11.99 -22.96
N LYS A 22 6.96 11.38 -22.84
CA LYS A 22 5.78 12.10 -22.30
C LYS A 22 5.92 12.41 -20.81
N LEU A 23 6.83 11.73 -20.12
CA LEU A 23 7.14 11.96 -18.71
C LEU A 23 8.34 12.91 -18.63
N THR A 24 8.06 14.20 -18.53
CA THR A 24 9.09 15.21 -18.31
C THR A 24 9.53 15.23 -16.84
N ASP A 25 10.72 15.75 -16.54
CA ASP A 25 11.19 15.92 -15.16
C ASP A 25 10.24 16.76 -14.30
N ALA A 26 9.63 17.79 -14.90
CA ALA A 26 8.65 18.62 -14.22
C ALA A 26 7.41 17.79 -13.82
N LEU A 27 6.91 16.96 -14.73
CA LEU A 27 5.75 16.11 -14.48
C LEU A 27 6.09 15.00 -13.47
N PHE A 28 7.28 14.41 -13.56
CA PHE A 28 7.81 13.47 -12.59
C PHE A 28 7.76 14.06 -11.18
N ARG A 29 8.39 15.23 -10.99
CA ARG A 29 8.47 15.89 -9.67
C ARG A 29 7.08 16.25 -9.14
N ALA A 30 6.21 16.76 -10.01
CA ALA A 30 4.84 17.11 -9.63
C ALA A 30 4.04 15.88 -9.14
N PHE A 31 4.16 14.73 -9.82
CA PHE A 31 3.54 13.49 -9.36
C PHE A 31 4.06 13.06 -7.99
N VAL A 32 5.38 13.06 -7.81
CA VAL A 32 6.00 12.65 -6.54
C VAL A 32 5.57 13.56 -5.40
N ASP A 33 5.50 14.88 -5.61
CA ASP A 33 5.05 15.83 -4.59
C ASP A 33 3.59 15.60 -4.18
N LEU A 34 2.68 15.40 -5.14
CA LEU A 34 1.27 15.13 -4.85
C LEU A 34 1.08 13.82 -4.08
N LEU A 35 1.75 12.75 -4.49
CA LEU A 35 1.67 11.47 -3.80
C LEU A 35 2.27 11.53 -2.40
N LEU A 36 3.37 12.27 -2.23
CA LEU A 36 4.01 12.49 -0.92
C LEU A 36 3.09 13.23 0.06
N ARG A 37 2.20 14.08 -0.44
CA ARG A 37 1.16 14.77 0.36
C ARG A 37 -0.04 13.87 0.70
N GLY A 38 -0.04 12.62 0.22
CA GLY A 38 -1.11 11.64 0.47
C GLY A 38 -2.21 11.63 -0.58
N SER A 39 -2.02 12.29 -1.72
CA SER A 39 -2.99 12.20 -2.82
C SER A 39 -3.02 10.80 -3.42
N PHE A 40 -4.19 10.34 -3.83
CA PHE A 40 -4.31 9.11 -4.61
C PHE A 40 -3.74 9.30 -6.01
N ARG A 41 -3.24 8.20 -6.62
CA ARG A 41 -2.77 8.18 -8.01
C ARG A 41 -3.78 8.76 -8.99
N SER A 42 -5.08 8.46 -8.82
CA SER A 42 -6.17 8.99 -9.65
C SER A 42 -6.32 10.51 -9.51
N THR A 43 -6.24 11.03 -8.28
CA THR A 43 -6.29 12.47 -8.00
C THR A 43 -5.10 13.18 -8.64
N ALA A 44 -3.88 12.68 -8.44
CA ALA A 44 -2.68 13.25 -9.05
C ALA A 44 -2.75 13.22 -10.58
N CYS A 45 -3.29 12.14 -11.17
CA CYS A 45 -3.53 12.06 -12.61
C CYS A 45 -4.52 13.14 -13.09
N GLY A 46 -5.63 13.32 -12.38
CA GLY A 46 -6.63 14.34 -12.71
C GLY A 46 -6.06 15.75 -12.61
N GLU A 47 -5.33 16.03 -11.54
CA GLU A 47 -4.72 17.35 -11.28
C GLU A 47 -3.64 17.72 -12.31
N LEU A 48 -2.83 16.75 -12.73
CA LEU A 48 -1.75 16.95 -13.70
C LEU A 48 -2.19 16.75 -15.16
N GLY A 49 -3.47 16.49 -15.41
CA GLY A 49 -4.02 16.31 -16.76
C GLY A 49 -3.51 15.06 -17.48
N VAL A 50 -3.14 14.02 -16.74
CA VAL A 50 -2.61 12.75 -17.28
C VAL A 50 -3.68 11.67 -17.21
N ALA A 51 -3.98 11.03 -18.33
CA ALA A 51 -4.89 9.89 -18.34
C ALA A 51 -4.35 8.75 -17.44
N PRO A 52 -5.17 8.13 -16.56
CA PRO A 52 -4.72 7.06 -15.66
C PRO A 52 -4.07 5.87 -16.39
N ALA A 53 -4.51 5.57 -17.62
CA ALA A 53 -3.91 4.53 -18.45
C ALA A 53 -2.44 4.85 -18.82
N THR A 54 -2.11 6.13 -19.03
CA THR A 54 -0.73 6.58 -19.30
C THR A 54 0.14 6.42 -18.07
N PHE A 55 -0.34 6.84 -16.90
CA PHE A 55 0.39 6.64 -15.64
C PHE A 55 0.64 5.16 -15.34
N ARG A 56 -0.39 4.30 -15.50
CA ARG A 56 -0.23 2.84 -15.35
C ARG A 56 0.76 2.25 -16.35
N ARG A 57 0.79 2.75 -17.59
CA ARG A 57 1.78 2.34 -18.60
C ARG A 57 3.20 2.67 -18.13
N TRP A 58 3.43 3.87 -17.62
CA TRP A 58 4.74 4.25 -17.08
C TRP A 58 5.19 3.35 -15.92
N LEU A 59 4.29 3.05 -14.97
CA LEU A 59 4.61 2.12 -13.87
C LEU A 59 4.89 0.70 -14.36
N ARG A 60 4.17 0.22 -15.37
CA ARG A 60 4.42 -1.08 -15.99
C ARG A 60 5.79 -1.10 -16.68
N ASN A 61 6.12 -0.06 -17.44
CA ASN A 61 7.41 0.06 -18.10
C ASN A 61 8.54 0.08 -17.08
N GLY A 62 8.44 0.88 -16.02
CA GLY A 62 9.45 0.90 -14.95
C GLY A 62 9.54 -0.38 -14.11
N LYS A 63 8.61 -1.33 -14.26
CA LYS A 63 8.73 -2.68 -13.70
C LYS A 63 9.43 -3.64 -14.67
N ALA A 64 9.14 -3.52 -15.97
CA ALA A 64 9.72 -4.37 -17.01
C ALA A 64 11.19 -4.01 -17.30
N TYR A 65 11.52 -2.73 -17.21
CA TYR A 65 12.86 -2.18 -17.43
C TYR A 65 13.36 -1.61 -16.10
N PRO A 66 14.39 -2.20 -15.46
CA PRO A 66 14.84 -1.80 -14.12
C PRO A 66 15.66 -0.50 -14.10
N GLU A 67 16.07 -0.03 -15.28
CA GLU A 67 16.82 1.19 -15.50
C GLU A 67 15.98 2.23 -16.28
N GLY A 68 16.41 3.49 -16.23
CA GLY A 68 15.78 4.59 -16.97
C GLY A 68 14.66 5.32 -16.23
N ILE A 69 14.14 6.37 -16.87
CA ILE A 69 13.23 7.34 -16.24
C ILE A 69 11.95 6.71 -15.69
N TYR A 70 11.38 5.70 -16.35
CA TYR A 70 10.18 5.03 -15.84
C TYR A 70 10.47 4.15 -14.62
N ALA A 71 11.66 3.56 -14.54
CA ALA A 71 12.09 2.79 -13.37
C ALA A 71 12.29 3.70 -12.17
N ASP A 72 12.98 4.83 -12.36
CA ASP A 72 13.12 5.90 -11.37
C ASP A 72 11.76 6.42 -10.91
N PHE A 73 10.86 6.67 -11.86
CA PHE A 73 9.52 7.16 -11.57
C PHE A 73 8.73 6.16 -10.73
N ARG A 74 8.77 4.88 -11.08
CA ARG A 74 8.11 3.83 -10.31
C ARG A 74 8.67 3.75 -8.89
N ARG A 75 9.99 3.80 -8.71
CA ARG A 75 10.63 3.80 -7.39
C ARG A 75 10.22 5.03 -6.57
N ALA A 76 10.25 6.21 -7.19
CA ALA A 76 9.88 7.46 -6.53
C ALA A 76 8.40 7.49 -6.14
N VAL A 77 7.49 7.01 -6.99
CA VAL A 77 6.06 6.85 -6.68
C VAL A 77 5.86 5.94 -5.47
N ALA A 78 6.48 4.76 -5.45
CA ALA A 78 6.34 3.83 -4.34
C ALA A 78 6.88 4.42 -3.03
N ALA A 79 8.06 5.06 -3.08
CA ALA A 79 8.65 5.71 -1.91
C ALA A 79 7.79 6.88 -1.39
N ALA A 80 7.22 7.69 -2.28
CA ALA A 80 6.33 8.79 -1.92
C ALA A 80 5.07 8.29 -1.21
N GLU A 81 4.43 7.24 -1.74
CA GLU A 81 3.24 6.64 -1.15
C GLU A 81 3.52 6.03 0.24
N SER A 82 4.61 5.26 0.37
CA SER A 82 5.01 4.72 1.68
C SER A 82 5.31 5.83 2.69
N ARG A 83 5.95 6.92 2.25
CA ARG A 83 6.25 8.06 3.12
C ARG A 83 4.99 8.82 3.50
N ALA A 84 4.03 8.99 2.59
CA ALA A 84 2.76 9.62 2.88
C ALA A 84 1.96 8.81 3.92
N GLU A 85 1.89 7.49 3.75
CA GLU A 85 1.25 6.60 4.71
C GLU A 85 1.91 6.71 6.09
N HIS A 86 3.24 6.64 6.14
CA HIS A 86 3.99 6.80 7.39
C HIS A 86 3.71 8.15 8.07
N GLN A 87 3.64 9.25 7.30
CA GLN A 87 3.31 10.57 7.85
C GLN A 87 1.91 10.61 8.45
N MET A 88 0.92 9.95 7.84
CA MET A 88 -0.43 9.89 8.40
C MET A 88 -0.45 9.05 9.69
N VAL A 89 0.22 7.90 9.71
CA VAL A 89 0.36 7.08 10.93
C VAL A 89 1.05 7.88 12.04
N ALA A 90 2.13 8.61 11.73
CA ALA A 90 2.83 9.44 12.70
C ALA A 90 1.92 10.54 13.29
N ARG A 91 1.04 11.13 12.48
CA ARG A 91 0.03 12.09 12.97
C ARG A 91 -0.98 11.45 13.91
N ILE A 92 -1.44 10.24 13.61
CA ILE A 92 -2.34 9.49 14.49
C ILE A 92 -1.64 9.17 15.82
N VAL A 93 -0.38 8.71 15.77
CA VAL A 93 0.42 8.43 16.97
C VAL A 93 0.67 9.69 17.79
N ALA A 94 0.90 10.84 17.15
CA ALA A 94 1.05 12.11 17.85
C ALA A 94 -0.27 12.53 18.55
N ALA A 95 -1.41 12.40 17.87
CA ALA A 95 -2.73 12.67 18.45
C ALA A 95 -3.04 11.76 19.63
N ALA A 96 -2.57 10.50 19.59
CA ALA A 96 -2.74 9.53 20.67
C ALA A 96 -2.11 9.94 22.01
N ALA A 97 -1.22 10.95 22.03
CA ALA A 97 -0.67 11.49 23.28
C ALA A 97 -1.71 12.28 24.10
N GLU A 98 -2.70 12.87 23.44
CA GLU A 98 -3.72 13.72 24.05
C GLU A 98 -5.13 13.12 23.95
N ASP A 99 -5.37 12.27 22.95
CA ASP A 99 -6.65 11.60 22.70
C ASP A 99 -6.49 10.08 22.71
N TRP A 100 -6.99 9.44 23.78
CA TRP A 100 -6.98 7.99 23.91
C TRP A 100 -7.77 7.28 22.81
N GLN A 101 -8.77 7.94 22.19
CA GLN A 101 -9.56 7.35 21.11
C GLN A 101 -8.70 7.14 19.86
N ALA A 102 -7.74 8.04 19.59
CA ALA A 102 -6.77 7.86 18.51
C ALA A 102 -5.85 6.65 18.75
N ALA A 103 -5.46 6.42 20.01
CA ALA A 103 -4.69 5.24 20.41
C ALA A 103 -5.51 3.94 20.24
N ALA A 104 -6.75 3.95 20.72
CA ALA A 104 -7.68 2.82 20.60
C ALA A 104 -7.95 2.46 19.14
N TRP A 105 -8.29 3.45 18.30
CA TRP A 105 -8.52 3.27 16.87
C TRP A 105 -7.32 2.64 16.14
N LEU A 106 -6.10 3.07 16.47
CA LEU A 106 -4.89 2.49 15.87
C LEU A 106 -4.67 1.05 16.31
N LEU A 107 -4.86 0.73 17.59
CA LEU A 107 -4.68 -0.61 18.15
C LEU A 107 -5.72 -1.60 17.62
N GLU A 108 -6.98 -1.19 17.51
CA GLU A 108 -8.06 -1.99 16.93
C GLU A 108 -7.75 -2.40 15.49
N ARG A 109 -7.24 -1.47 14.68
CA ARG A 109 -6.93 -1.75 13.27
C ARG A 109 -5.62 -2.51 13.08
N LYS A 110 -4.62 -2.25 13.91
CA LYS A 110 -3.31 -2.93 13.82
C LYS A 110 -3.37 -4.36 14.38
N TYR A 111 -4.20 -4.58 15.39
CA TYR A 111 -4.30 -5.83 16.14
C TYR A 111 -5.77 -6.21 16.39
N PRO A 112 -6.56 -6.46 15.33
CA PRO A 112 -8.01 -6.68 15.44
C PRO A 112 -8.37 -7.88 16.32
N HIS A 113 -7.53 -8.91 16.38
CA HIS A 113 -7.72 -10.09 17.23
C HIS A 113 -7.52 -9.82 18.74
N ARG A 114 -6.82 -8.75 19.11
CA ARG A 114 -6.53 -8.38 20.51
C ARG A 114 -7.41 -7.24 21.02
N TYR A 115 -7.66 -6.26 20.18
CA TYR A 115 -8.30 -5.01 20.58
C TYR A 115 -9.59 -4.69 19.82
N GLY A 116 -9.89 -5.38 18.71
CA GLY A 116 -11.11 -5.15 17.93
C GLY A 116 -12.23 -6.15 18.19
N GLU A 117 -13.38 -5.91 17.56
CA GLU A 117 -14.59 -6.75 17.64
C GLU A 117 -14.32 -8.23 17.28
N LEU A 118 -13.34 -8.52 16.41
CA LEU A 118 -12.95 -9.90 16.09
C LEU A 118 -12.38 -10.63 17.32
N GLY A 119 -11.63 -9.94 18.17
CA GLY A 119 -11.11 -10.50 19.42
C GLY A 119 -12.20 -10.74 20.46
N GLU A 120 -13.22 -9.89 20.50
CA GLU A 120 -14.41 -10.08 21.33
C GLU A 120 -15.23 -11.27 20.83
N LEU A 121 -15.53 -11.32 19.52
CA LEU A 121 -16.25 -12.41 18.90
C LEU A 121 -15.54 -13.76 19.08
N LYS A 122 -14.21 -13.82 18.90
CA LYS A 122 -13.42 -15.05 19.17
C LYS A 122 -13.53 -15.49 20.64
N ARG A 123 -13.60 -14.54 21.59
CA ARG A 123 -13.80 -14.87 23.02
C ARG A 123 -15.20 -15.38 23.30
N GLU A 124 -16.22 -14.74 22.74
CA GLU A 124 -17.61 -15.18 22.86
C GLU A 124 -17.84 -16.57 22.26
N VAL A 125 -17.28 -16.85 21.08
CA VAL A 125 -17.34 -18.18 20.45
C VAL A 125 -16.73 -19.24 21.37
N ARG A 126 -15.53 -18.99 21.95
CA ARG A 126 -14.90 -19.93 22.89
C ARG A 126 -15.74 -20.19 24.14
N GLU A 127 -16.36 -19.15 24.70
CA GLU A 127 -17.28 -19.28 25.84
C GLU A 127 -18.55 -20.08 25.46
N LEU A 128 -19.09 -19.87 24.26
CA LEU A 128 -20.23 -20.65 23.76
C LEU A 128 -19.86 -22.12 23.54
N GLU A 129 -18.72 -22.42 22.92
CA GLU A 129 -18.27 -23.80 22.74
C GLU A 129 -18.06 -24.51 24.08
N LYS A 130 -17.53 -23.80 25.09
CA LYS A 130 -17.40 -24.33 26.45
C LYS A 130 -18.78 -24.68 27.03
N LYS A 131 -19.74 -23.76 26.94
CA LYS A 131 -21.13 -24.00 27.40
C LYS A 131 -21.80 -25.16 26.65
N MET A 132 -21.56 -25.30 25.34
CA MET A 132 -22.06 -26.43 24.56
C MET A 132 -21.53 -27.75 25.11
N ARG A 133 -20.21 -27.84 25.35
CA ARG A 133 -19.58 -29.03 25.96
C ARG A 133 -20.15 -29.33 27.35
N ASP A 134 -20.32 -28.32 28.19
CA ASP A 134 -20.90 -28.47 29.53
C ASP A 134 -22.36 -28.99 29.49
N LEU A 135 -23.11 -28.67 28.43
CA LEU A 135 -24.46 -29.17 28.16
C LEU A 135 -24.50 -30.53 27.44
N GLY A 136 -23.34 -31.14 27.15
CA GLY A 136 -23.23 -32.41 26.42
C GLY A 136 -23.49 -32.29 24.91
N LEU A 137 -23.40 -31.08 24.35
CA LEU A 137 -23.50 -30.81 22.92
C LEU A 137 -22.10 -30.68 22.32
N ASP A 138 -21.87 -31.33 21.18
CA ASP A 138 -20.63 -31.13 20.43
C ASP A 138 -20.68 -29.79 19.68
N PRO A 139 -19.65 -28.93 19.84
CA PRO A 139 -19.56 -27.70 19.08
C PRO A 139 -19.39 -27.99 17.58
N PRO A 140 -19.90 -27.10 16.70
CA PRO A 140 -19.70 -27.25 15.27
C PRO A 140 -18.20 -27.30 14.96
N LYS A 141 -17.81 -28.18 14.02
CA LYS A 141 -16.41 -28.25 13.58
C LYS A 141 -16.02 -26.89 12.99
N SER A 142 -14.96 -26.30 13.52
CA SER A 142 -14.33 -25.14 12.90
C SER A 142 -13.75 -25.58 11.56
N ASP A 143 -14.11 -24.89 10.47
CA ASP A 143 -13.33 -24.97 9.24
C ASP A 143 -11.95 -24.37 9.58
N GLU A 144 -10.95 -25.24 9.72
CA GLU A 144 -9.57 -24.86 10.05
C GLU A 144 -8.98 -24.00 8.92
N ALA A 145 -9.18 -22.69 8.98
CA ALA A 145 -8.26 -21.74 8.38
C ALA A 145 -7.14 -21.53 9.42
N GLU A 146 -5.99 -22.15 9.17
CA GLU A 146 -4.77 -22.02 9.97
C GLU A 146 -4.60 -20.56 10.44
N ASP A 147 -4.55 -20.38 11.77
CA ASP A 147 -4.16 -19.12 12.39
C ASP A 147 -2.70 -18.83 11.97
N ASP A 148 -2.51 -18.06 10.90
CA ASP A 148 -1.22 -17.53 10.50
C ASP A 148 -0.77 -16.50 11.56
N GLU A 149 -0.11 -16.97 12.62
CA GLU A 149 0.60 -16.11 13.56
C GLU A 149 1.67 -15.32 12.78
N PRO A 150 1.61 -13.97 12.74
CA PRO A 150 2.66 -13.21 12.11
C PRO A 150 3.91 -13.37 12.98
N THR A 151 4.86 -14.15 12.48
CA THR A 151 6.20 -14.28 13.05
C THR A 151 6.81 -12.88 13.13
N GLY A 152 7.39 -12.56 14.31
CA GLY A 152 7.73 -11.19 14.74
C GLY A 152 8.76 -10.42 13.92
#